data_AF-A0AAU0Y1V3-F1
#
_entry.id   AF-A0AAU0Y1V3-F1
#
_cell.length_a   1.000
_cell.length_b   1.000
_cell.length_c   1.000
_cell.angle_alpha   90.00
_cell.angle_beta   90.00
_cell.angle_gamma   90.00
#
_symmetry.space_group_name_H-M   'P 1'
#
loop_
_entity.id
_entity.type
_entity.pdbx_description
1 polymer ?
#
loop_
_entity_poly.entity_id
_entity_poly.type
_entity_poly.pdbx_seq_one_letter_code
_entity_poly.pdbx_strand_id
1 'polypeptide(L)' 'MTGRRLGSLVAEILVWQVLLSALWLVLISEVEPLEVFAGLGCALLAAVAAVAARRAVSGW' A
#
# COMPACT_ATOMS: atom_id res chain seq x y z
N MET A 1 22.05 9.98 -6.90
CA MET A 1 21.69 9.20 -5.68
C MET A 1 20.20 9.25 -5.36
N THR A 2 19.51 10.38 -5.56
CA THR A 2 18.08 10.57 -5.26
C THR A 2 17.14 9.59 -5.98
N GLY A 3 17.38 9.29 -7.26
CA GLY A 3 16.52 8.39 -8.06
C GLY A 3 16.43 6.95 -7.52
N ARG A 4 17.52 6.42 -6.94
CA ARG A 4 17.53 5.05 -6.40
C ARG A 4 16.73 4.94 -5.09
N ARG A 5 16.70 6.00 -4.28
CA ARG A 5 15.85 6.09 -3.08
C ARG A 5 14.37 6.21 -3.44
N LEU A 6 14.04 7.00 -4.46
CA LEU A 6 12.67 7.12 -4.97
C LEU A 6 12.16 5.80 -5.53
N GLY A 7 12.98 5.09 -6.32
CA GLY A 7 12.62 3.76 -6.83
C GLY A 7 12.33 2.75 -5.72
N SER A 8 13.19 2.71 -4.69
CA SER A 8 12.97 1.85 -3.51
C SER A 8 11.70 2.22 -2.73
N LEU A 9 11.41 3.52 -2.59
CA LEU A 9 10.19 4.03 -1.96
C LEU A 9 8.93 3.56 -2.69
N VAL A 10 8.88 3.78 -4.00
CA VAL A 10 7.75 3.39 -4.83
C VAL A 10 7.58 1.88 -4.81
N ALA A 11 8.66 1.11 -4.91
CA ALA A 11 8.60 -0.35 -4.81
C ALA A 11 8.01 -0.82 -3.47
N GLU A 12 8.42 -0.21 -2.36
CA GLU A 12 7.91 -0.55 -1.03
C GLU A 12 6.41 -0.25 -0.90
N ILE A 13 5.95 0.92 -1.38
CA ILE A 13 4.53 1.28 -1.41
C ILE A 13 3.74 0.30 -2.29
N LEU A 14 4.25 -0.05 -3.46
CA LEU A 14 3.58 -1.00 -4.38
C LEU A 14 3.47 -2.40 -3.77
N VAL A 15 4.50 -2.86 -3.04
CA VAL A 15 4.43 -4.14 -2.33
C VAL A 15 3.33 -4.11 -1.27
N TRP A 16 3.26 -3.06 -0.45
CA TRP A 16 2.19 -2.90 0.54
C TRP A 16 0.81 -2.78 -0.10
N GLN A 17 0.68 -2.04 -1.20
CA GLN A 17 -0.56 -1.92 -1.96
C GLN A 17 -1.07 -3.29 -2.38
N VAL A 18 -0.22 -4.11 -3.01
CA VAL A 18 -0.61 -5.42 -3.53
C VAL A 18 -0.99 -6.36 -2.38
N LEU A 19 -0.21 -6.40 -1.31
CA LEU A 19 -0.50 -7.24 -0.15
C LEU A 19 -1.82 -6.87 0.53
N LEU A 20 -2.06 -5.57 0.75
CA LEU A 20 -3.28 -5.10 1.40
C LEU A 20 -4.51 -5.24 0.49
N SER A 21 -4.35 -5.03 -0.82
CA SER A 21 -5.42 -5.28 -1.81
C SER A 21 -5.77 -6.76 -1.87
N ALA A 22 -4.77 -7.65 -1.87
CA ALA A 22 -4.98 -9.10 -1.85
C ALA A 22 -5.66 -9.55 -0.55
N LEU A 23 -5.22 -9.04 0.60
CA LEU A 23 -5.87 -9.30 1.88
C LEU A 23 -7.32 -8.82 1.89
N TRP A 24 -7.58 -7.62 1.37
CA TRP A 24 -8.93 -7.08 1.25
C TRP A 24 -9.82 -7.95 0.36
N LEU A 25 -9.31 -8.43 -0.79
CA LEU A 25 -10.05 -9.36 -1.67
C LEU A 25 -10.41 -10.68 -0.99
N VAL A 26 -9.60 -11.14 -0.02
CA VAL A 26 -9.92 -12.34 0.79
C VAL A 26 -11.03 -12.05 1.81
N LEU A 27 -11.13 -10.81 2.28
CA LEU A 27 -12.09 -10.41 3.32
C LEU A 27 -13.46 -10.03 2.75
N ILE A 28 -13.52 -9.57 1.51
CA ILE A 28 -14.76 -9.15 0.87
C ILE A 28 -15.41 -10.32 0.13
N SER A 29 -16.72 -10.52 0.32
CA SER A 29 -17.45 -11.64 -0.29
C SER A 29 -18.09 -11.30 -1.63
N GLU A 30 -18.42 -10.03 -1.85
CA GLU A 30 -18.94 -9.51 -3.11
C GLU A 30 -17.93 -8.49 -3.64
N VAL A 31 -17.82 -8.38 -4.96
CA VAL A 31 -16.88 -7.43 -5.58
C VAL A 31 -17.64 -6.58 -6.58
N GLU A 32 -18.19 -5.47 -6.08
CA GLU A 32 -18.78 -4.45 -6.94
C GLU A 32 -17.74 -3.44 -7.43
N PRO A 33 -17.92 -2.80 -8.60
CA PRO A 33 -16.96 -1.82 -9.13
C PRO A 33 -16.60 -0.71 -8.15
N LEU A 34 -17.56 -0.21 -7.37
CA LEU A 34 -17.32 0.81 -6.34
C LEU A 34 -16.40 0.31 -5.22
N GLU A 35 -16.60 -0.94 -4.80
CA GLU A 35 -15.82 -1.56 -3.74
C GLU A 35 -14.38 -1.78 -4.18
N VAL A 36 -14.14 -2.08 -5.47
CA VAL A 36 -12.79 -2.14 -6.03
C VAL A 36 -12.08 -0.80 -5.89
N PHE A 37 -12.72 0.32 -6.25
CA PHE A 37 -12.12 1.65 -6.10
C PHE A 37 -11.87 2.01 -4.64
N ALA A 38 -12.83 1.72 -3.75
CA ALA A 38 -12.71 1.98 -2.32
C ALA A 38 -11.60 1.12 -1.67
N GLY A 39 -11.56 -0.17 -2.00
CA GLY A 39 -10.56 -1.13 -1.51
C GLY A 39 -9.15 -0.77 -1.94
N LEU A 40 -8.95 -0.49 -3.24
CA LEU A 40 -7.66 -0.05 -3.76
C LEU A 40 -7.22 1.28 -3.15
N GLY A 41 -8.14 2.23 -3.00
CA GLY A 41 -7.87 3.54 -2.37
C GLY A 41 -7.47 3.41 -0.90
N CYS A 42 -8.23 2.67 -0.11
CA CYS A 42 -7.90 2.40 1.30
C CYS A 42 -6.58 1.63 1.44
N ALA A 43 -6.34 0.63 0.59
CA ALA A 43 -5.08 -0.11 0.58
C ALA A 43 -3.88 0.80 0.27
N LEU A 44 -4.06 1.82 -0.59
CA LEU A 44 -3.00 2.79 -0.91
C LEU A 44 -2.67 3.69 0.27
N LEU A 45 -3.70 4.23 0.93
CA LEU A 45 -3.51 5.03 2.14
C LEU A 45 -2.83 4.22 3.24
N ALA A 46 -3.25 2.98 3.45
CA ALA A 46 -2.66 2.07 4.42
C ALA A 46 -1.21 1.69 4.03
N ALA A 47 -0.92 1.49 2.74
CA ALA A 47 0.44 1.22 2.26
C ALA A 47 1.39 2.40 2.55
N VAL A 48 0.96 3.62 2.26
CA VAL A 48 1.72 4.84 2.57
C VAL A 48 1.93 4.97 4.08
N ALA A 49 0.89 4.72 4.88
CA ALA A 49 0.99 4.75 6.34
C ALA A 49 1.97 3.69 6.88
N ALA A 50 1.94 2.47 6.34
CA ALA A 50 2.86 1.40 6.74
C ALA A 50 4.32 1.75 6.44
N VAL A 51 4.59 2.31 5.25
CA VAL A 51 5.93 2.81 4.90
C VAL A 51 6.33 3.96 5.83
N ALA A 52 5.46 4.95 6.03
CA ALA A 52 5.76 6.09 6.90
C ALA A 52 6.07 5.64 8.34
N ALA A 53 5.28 4.73 8.90
CA ALA A 53 5.48 4.18 10.24
C ALA A 53 6.80 3.41 10.34
N ARG A 54 7.11 2.54 9.37
CA ARG A 54 8.40 1.83 9.32
C ARG A 54 9.57 2.80 9.33
N ARG A 55 9.44 3.92 8.63
CA ARG A 55 10.51 4.94 8.53
C ARG A 55 10.63 5.81 9.75
N ALA A 56 9.52 6.14 10.40
CA ALA A 56 9.54 6.79 11.70
C ALA A 56 10.29 5.94 12.75
N VAL A 57 10.12 4.62 12.71
CA VAL A 57 10.80 3.69 13.62
C VAL A 57 12.26 3.45 13.25
N SER A 58 12.56 3.29 11.96
CA SER A 58 13.92 2.96 11.51
C SER A 58 14.89 4.14 11.54
N GLY A 59 14.44 5.36 11.87
CA GLY A 59 15.31 6.53 12.06
C GLY A 59 16.18 6.76 10.83
N TRP A 60 15.55 7.23 9.76
CA TRP A 60 16.20 7.47 8.47
C TRP A 60 17.49 8.28 8.54
#